data_AF-A0AA37FD72-F1
#
_entry.id   AF-A0AA37FD72-F1
#
_cell.length_a   1.000
_cell.length_b   1.000
_cell.length_c   1.000
_cell.angle_alpha   90.00
_cell.angle_beta   90.00
_cell.angle_gamma   90.00
#
_symmetry.space_group_name_H-M   'P 1'
#
loop_
_entity.id
_entity.type
_entity.pdbx_description
1 polymer ?
#
loop_
_entity_poly.entity_id
_entity_poly.type
_entity_poly.pdbx_seq_one_letter_code
_entity_poly.pdbx_strand_id
1 'polypeptide(L)'
;MNTGDSLIHTNPTLGHGVALGLRTAQHLAAHADTVAADPAGYHAWTVRELRPVFDAQVTGDRTVGERLAEGAPPSDHRAAALAACAFDDPVVMRARAQVRHLVHPPAEAYGTDEVERHLTAWLTAHPEFTPGHDGPTRAEWEAVVAAPPPYAVEPSASSG
;
A
#
# COMPACT_ATOMS: atom_id res chain seq x y z
N MET A 1 -19.88 18.21 -3.75
CA MET A 1 -18.43 18.10 -3.92
C MET A 1 -17.96 16.87 -3.15
N ASN A 2 -17.23 15.96 -3.80
CA ASN A 2 -16.77 14.73 -3.18
C ASN A 2 -15.24 14.79 -2.99
N THR A 3 -14.76 14.21 -1.89
CA THR A 3 -13.34 14.13 -1.51
C THR A 3 -13.07 12.82 -0.76
N GLY A 4 -11.83 12.33 -0.78
CA GLY A 4 -11.44 11.08 -0.12
C GLY A 4 -12.29 9.89 -0.56
N ASP A 5 -12.76 9.10 0.40
CA ASP A 5 -13.50 7.86 0.14
C ASP A 5 -14.82 8.09 -0.63
N SER A 6 -15.44 9.27 -0.50
CA SER A 6 -16.64 9.63 -1.26
C SER A 6 -16.37 9.85 -2.77
N LEU A 7 -15.10 9.90 -3.16
CA LEU A 7 -14.63 10.09 -4.53
C LEU A 7 -13.91 8.85 -5.07
N ILE A 8 -13.04 8.23 -4.28
CA ILE A 8 -12.29 7.03 -4.67
C ILE A 8 -12.29 6.04 -3.51
N HIS A 9 -12.77 4.82 -3.74
CA HIS A 9 -12.56 3.69 -2.84
C HIS A 9 -11.36 2.87 -3.34
N THR A 10 -10.34 2.73 -2.52
CA THR A 10 -9.22 1.83 -2.77
C THR A 10 -9.25 0.64 -1.81
N ASN A 11 -8.63 -0.48 -2.16
CA ASN A 11 -8.32 -1.48 -1.13
C ASN A 11 -7.27 -0.87 -0.15
N PRO A 12 -7.21 -1.35 1.12
CA PRO A 12 -6.24 -0.84 2.08
C PRO A 12 -4.82 -1.44 1.92
N THR A 13 -4.63 -2.42 1.05
CA THR A 13 -3.42 -3.27 0.93
C THR A 13 -2.14 -2.47 0.73
N LEU A 14 -2.19 -1.34 0.03
CA LEU A 14 -1.04 -0.44 -0.17
C LEU A 14 -1.18 0.92 0.54
N GLY A 15 -2.29 1.17 1.26
CA GLY A 15 -2.48 2.39 2.06
C GLY A 15 -2.59 3.70 1.26
N HIS A 16 -2.81 3.62 -0.06
CA HIS A 16 -2.82 4.79 -0.94
C HIS A 16 -4.05 5.70 -0.78
N GLY A 17 -5.12 5.24 -0.14
CA GLY A 17 -6.34 6.03 0.11
C GLY A 17 -6.05 7.36 0.81
N VAL A 18 -5.09 7.38 1.75
CA VAL A 18 -4.67 8.61 2.44
C VAL A 18 -3.97 9.59 1.48
N ALA A 19 -3.10 9.10 0.60
CA ALA A 19 -2.38 9.95 -0.35
C ALA A 19 -3.33 10.55 -1.41
N LEU A 20 -4.26 9.75 -1.93
CA LEU A 20 -5.30 10.23 -2.86
C LEU A 20 -6.26 11.22 -2.18
N GLY A 21 -6.66 10.93 -0.94
CA GLY A 21 -7.45 11.83 -0.11
C GLY A 21 -6.75 13.16 0.16
N LEU A 22 -5.45 13.14 0.45
CA LEU A 22 -4.69 14.36 0.69
C LEU A 22 -4.53 15.19 -0.59
N ARG A 23 -4.21 14.56 -1.73
CA ARG A 23 -4.06 15.25 -3.02
C ARG A 23 -5.36 15.93 -3.45
N THR A 24 -6.51 15.28 -3.24
CA THR A 24 -7.83 15.85 -3.53
C THR A 24 -8.17 16.99 -2.58
N ALA A 25 -7.91 16.85 -1.28
CA ALA A 25 -8.10 17.91 -0.29
C ALA A 25 -7.24 19.16 -0.59
N GLN A 26 -5.97 18.97 -0.97
CA GLN A 26 -5.08 20.07 -1.36
C GLN A 26 -5.59 20.81 -2.61
N HIS A 27 -6.06 20.07 -3.62
CA HIS A 27 -6.62 20.70 -4.82
C HIS A 27 -7.88 21.51 -4.53
N LEU A 28 -8.81 20.95 -3.74
CA LEU A 28 -10.03 21.65 -3.31
C LEU A 28 -9.71 22.90 -2.49
N ALA A 29 -8.76 22.81 -1.55
CA ALA A 29 -8.37 23.96 -0.73
C ALA A 29 -7.78 25.11 -1.57
N ALA A 30 -7.02 24.79 -2.62
CA ALA A 30 -6.40 25.78 -3.49
C ALA A 30 -7.36 26.37 -4.56
N HIS A 31 -8.47 25.69 -4.87
CA HIS A 31 -9.36 26.06 -5.99
C HIS A 31 -10.85 26.07 -5.60
N ALA A 32 -11.17 26.30 -4.32
CA ALA A 32 -12.53 26.13 -3.78
C ALA A 32 -13.60 26.88 -4.58
N ASP A 33 -13.37 28.16 -4.89
CA ASP A 33 -14.34 29.00 -5.62
C ASP A 33 -14.50 28.55 -7.08
N THR A 34 -13.41 28.18 -7.75
CA THR A 34 -13.44 27.67 -9.13
C THR A 34 -14.15 26.32 -9.20
N VAL A 35 -13.89 25.43 -8.24
CA VAL A 35 -14.56 24.12 -8.18
C VAL A 35 -16.04 24.26 -7.83
N ALA A 36 -16.41 25.21 -6.97
CA ALA A 36 -17.81 25.51 -6.67
C ALA A 36 -18.55 26.04 -7.91
N ALA A 37 -17.88 26.87 -8.72
CA ALA A 37 -18.43 27.42 -9.95
C ALA A 37 -18.47 26.41 -11.12
N ASP A 38 -17.52 25.45 -11.17
CA ASP A 38 -17.45 24.41 -12.19
C ASP A 38 -17.14 23.01 -11.60
N PRO A 39 -18.16 22.32 -11.05
CA PRO A 39 -18.00 20.95 -10.57
C PRO A 39 -17.63 19.93 -11.66
N ALA A 40 -17.98 20.19 -12.93
CA ALA A 40 -17.67 19.31 -14.04
C ALA A 40 -16.18 19.40 -14.42
N GLY A 41 -15.60 20.60 -14.39
CA GLY A 41 -14.16 20.81 -14.52
C GLY A 41 -13.35 20.12 -13.43
N TYR A 42 -13.84 20.15 -12.19
CA TYR A 42 -13.24 19.38 -11.09
C TYR A 42 -13.30 17.86 -11.37
N HIS A 43 -14.44 17.35 -11.83
CA HIS A 43 -14.54 15.94 -12.21
C HIS A 43 -13.54 15.59 -13.33
N ALA A 44 -13.44 16.41 -14.38
CA ALA A 44 -12.48 16.20 -15.45
C ALA A 44 -11.02 16.20 -14.95
N TRP A 45 -10.70 17.09 -14.00
CA TRP A 45 -9.40 17.10 -13.32
C TRP A 45 -9.16 15.79 -12.55
N THR A 46 -10.13 15.30 -11.77
CA THR A 46 -9.97 14.03 -11.03
C THR A 46 -9.72 12.85 -11.97
N VAL A 47 -10.41 12.80 -13.11
CA VAL A 47 -10.20 11.76 -14.13
C VAL A 47 -8.80 11.85 -14.74
N ARG A 48 -8.31 13.04 -15.04
CA ARG A 48 -6.98 13.21 -15.65
C ARG A 48 -5.85 12.90 -14.67
N GLU A 49 -5.93 13.42 -13.44
CA GLU A 49 -4.80 13.42 -12.51
C GLU A 49 -4.78 12.21 -11.58
N LEU A 50 -5.94 11.66 -11.21
CA LEU A 50 -6.02 10.60 -10.20
C LEU A 50 -6.25 9.24 -10.82
N ARG A 51 -6.98 9.15 -11.94
CA ARG A 51 -7.29 7.87 -12.58
C ARG A 51 -6.05 7.06 -12.98
N PRO A 52 -4.99 7.65 -13.57
CA PRO A 52 -3.79 6.87 -13.91
C PRO A 52 -3.14 6.24 -12.67
N VAL A 53 -3.15 6.96 -11.54
CA VAL A 53 -2.60 6.50 -10.27
C VAL A 53 -3.47 5.41 -9.66
N PHE A 54 -4.79 5.57 -9.71
CA PHE A 54 -5.75 4.58 -9.28
C PHE A 54 -5.70 3.29 -10.11
N ASP A 55 -5.62 3.40 -11.44
CA ASP A 55 -5.56 2.24 -12.34
C ASP A 55 -4.24 1.45 -12.15
N ALA A 56 -3.13 2.14 -11.91
CA ALA A 56 -1.86 1.51 -11.54
C ALA A 56 -1.97 0.75 -10.21
N GLN A 57 -2.65 1.33 -9.22
CA GLN A 57 -2.92 0.65 -7.96
C GLN A 57 -3.81 -0.58 -8.15
N VAL A 58 -4.94 -0.47 -8.87
CA VAL A 58 -5.86 -1.58 -9.10
C VAL A 58 -5.16 -2.76 -9.77
N THR A 59 -4.25 -2.49 -10.70
CA THR A 59 -3.43 -3.53 -11.34
C THR A 59 -2.48 -4.19 -10.34
N GLY A 60 -1.75 -3.40 -9.54
CA GLY A 60 -0.88 -3.94 -8.49
C GLY A 60 -1.62 -4.76 -7.44
N ASP A 61 -2.79 -4.28 -7.01
CA ASP A 61 -3.66 -4.94 -6.04
C ASP A 61 -4.16 -6.30 -6.57
N ARG A 62 -4.53 -6.37 -7.86
CA ARG A 62 -4.94 -7.63 -8.49
C ARG A 62 -3.80 -8.65 -8.49
N THR A 63 -2.61 -8.25 -8.92
CA THR A 63 -1.43 -9.13 -8.95
C THR A 63 -1.03 -9.60 -7.55
N VAL A 64 -1.11 -8.73 -6.54
CA VAL A 64 -0.87 -9.12 -5.15
C VAL A 64 -1.96 -10.07 -4.65
N GLY A 65 -3.23 -9.79 -4.96
CA GLY A 65 -4.37 -10.61 -4.57
C GLY A 65 -4.33 -12.03 -5.16
N GLU A 66 -4.05 -12.15 -6.46
CA GLU A 66 -3.88 -13.44 -7.16
C GLU A 66 -2.76 -14.26 -6.50
N ARG A 67 -1.60 -13.64 -6.29
CA ARG A 67 -0.46 -14.26 -5.63
C ARG A 67 -0.79 -14.76 -4.22
N LEU A 68 -1.47 -13.93 -3.42
CA LEU A 68 -1.86 -14.29 -2.06
C LEU A 68 -2.89 -15.42 -2.04
N ALA A 69 -3.84 -15.44 -2.98
CA ALA A 69 -4.82 -16.50 -3.11
C ALA A 69 -4.18 -17.85 -3.50
N GLU A 70 -3.13 -17.81 -4.33
CA GLU A 70 -2.38 -18.99 -4.78
C GLU A 70 -1.28 -19.42 -3.79
N GLY A 71 -1.00 -18.62 -2.75
CA GLY A 71 0.12 -18.85 -1.84
C GLY A 71 1.49 -18.80 -2.53
N ALA A 72 1.57 -18.12 -3.68
CA ALA A 72 2.76 -18.09 -4.50
C ALA A 72 3.81 -17.08 -3.97
N PRO A 73 5.11 -17.41 -3.98
CA PRO A 73 6.14 -16.40 -3.73
C PRO A 73 6.13 -15.35 -4.87
N PRO A 74 6.63 -14.13 -4.63
CA PRO A 74 6.91 -13.20 -5.72
C PRO A 74 7.80 -13.87 -6.78
N SER A 75 7.43 -13.76 -8.05
CA SER A 75 8.17 -14.34 -9.17
C SER A 75 9.49 -13.61 -9.46
N ASP A 76 9.59 -12.34 -9.08
CA ASP A 76 10.79 -11.53 -9.20
C ASP A 76 11.45 -11.32 -7.83
N HIS A 77 12.58 -12.00 -7.63
CA HIS A 77 13.38 -11.95 -6.41
C HIS A 77 13.89 -10.53 -6.08
N ARG A 78 14.24 -9.73 -7.11
CA ARG A 78 14.69 -8.35 -6.92
C ARG A 78 13.54 -7.45 -6.51
N ALA A 79 12.40 -7.55 -7.20
CA ALA A 79 11.21 -6.78 -6.83
C ALA A 79 10.75 -7.11 -5.39
N ALA A 80 10.86 -8.37 -4.98
CA ALA A 80 10.54 -8.78 -3.61
C ALA A 80 11.50 -8.21 -2.55
N ALA A 81 12.77 -8.05 -2.90
CA ALA A 81 13.80 -7.52 -2.00
C ALA A 81 13.64 -6.02 -1.72
N LEU A 82 12.96 -5.25 -2.58
CA LEU A 82 12.78 -3.80 -2.40
C LEU A 82 12.19 -3.42 -1.02
N ALA A 83 11.21 -4.19 -0.54
CA ALA A 83 10.57 -3.90 0.74
C ALA A 83 11.50 -4.18 1.92
N ALA A 84 12.25 -5.29 1.89
CA ALA A 84 13.21 -5.65 2.92
C ALA A 84 14.40 -4.68 2.91
N CYS A 85 15.01 -4.47 1.74
CA CYS A 85 16.12 -3.56 1.54
C CYS A 85 15.81 -2.13 2.00
N ALA A 86 14.58 -1.64 1.78
CA ALA A 86 14.18 -0.31 2.24
C ALA A 86 14.29 -0.12 3.77
N PHE A 87 14.21 -1.16 4.59
CA PHE A 87 14.37 -1.00 6.03
C PHE A 87 15.81 -0.74 6.45
N ASP A 88 16.78 -1.16 5.63
CA ASP A 88 18.21 -1.00 5.90
C ASP A 88 18.83 0.15 5.09
N ASP A 89 18.26 0.44 3.91
CA ASP A 89 18.84 1.38 2.95
C ASP A 89 17.96 2.63 2.76
N PRO A 90 18.44 3.83 3.12
CA PRO A 90 17.66 5.06 3.02
C PRO A 90 17.38 5.52 1.59
N VAL A 91 18.21 5.13 0.60
CA VAL A 91 17.96 5.43 -0.81
C VAL A 91 16.76 4.61 -1.29
N VAL A 92 16.75 3.32 -1.00
CA VAL A 92 15.63 2.43 -1.37
C VAL A 92 14.37 2.79 -0.58
N MET A 93 14.49 3.19 0.69
CA MET A 93 13.36 3.71 1.47
C MET A 93 12.74 4.95 0.85
N ARG A 94 13.56 5.89 0.35
CA ARG A 94 13.07 7.11 -0.30
C ARG A 94 12.27 6.79 -1.55
N ALA A 95 12.80 5.93 -2.41
CA ALA A 95 12.08 5.47 -3.61
C ALA A 95 10.75 4.79 -3.22
N ARG A 96 10.78 3.94 -2.19
CA ARG A 96 9.58 3.27 -1.68
C ARG A 96 8.55 4.25 -1.13
N ALA A 97 8.98 5.30 -0.45
CA ALA A 97 8.11 6.35 0.05
C ALA A 97 7.48 7.15 -1.10
N GLN A 98 8.24 7.47 -2.15
CA GLN A 98 7.71 8.15 -3.34
C GLN A 98 6.60 7.35 -4.01
N VAL A 99 6.76 6.03 -4.11
CA VAL A 99 5.71 5.14 -4.64
C VAL A 99 4.50 5.11 -3.73
N ARG A 100 4.68 4.88 -2.42
CA ARG A 100 3.57 4.80 -1.44
C ARG A 100 2.80 6.10 -1.31
N HIS A 101 3.45 7.24 -1.54
CA HIS A 101 2.85 8.56 -1.48
C HIS A 101 2.47 9.12 -2.86
N LEU A 102 2.53 8.28 -3.91
CA LEU A 102 2.05 8.61 -5.25
C LEU A 102 2.76 9.82 -5.86
N VAL A 103 4.01 10.04 -5.47
CA VAL A 103 4.88 11.10 -6.01
C VAL A 103 5.38 10.67 -7.39
N HIS A 104 5.78 9.40 -7.53
CA HIS A 104 6.23 8.80 -8.79
C HIS A 104 5.65 7.40 -8.96
N PRO A 105 5.39 6.95 -10.21
CA PRO A 105 5.10 5.55 -10.50
C PRO A 105 6.27 4.63 -10.09
N PRO A 106 6.00 3.33 -9.79
CA PRO A 106 7.03 2.37 -9.41
C PRO A 106 8.21 2.29 -10.38
N ALA A 107 7.94 2.29 -11.69
CA ALA A 107 8.98 2.18 -12.72
C ALA A 107 9.95 3.37 -12.70
N GLU A 108 9.46 4.58 -12.40
CA GLU A 108 10.29 5.79 -12.32
C GLU A 108 11.07 5.85 -11.00
N ALA A 109 10.42 5.53 -9.87
CA ALA A 109 11.05 5.61 -8.56
C ALA A 109 12.09 4.51 -8.33
N TYR A 110 11.78 3.25 -8.70
CA TYR A 110 12.67 2.12 -8.49
C TYR A 110 13.65 1.90 -9.63
N GLY A 111 13.31 2.30 -10.86
CA GLY A 111 14.13 2.07 -12.06
C GLY A 111 15.35 2.98 -12.20
N THR A 112 15.79 3.65 -11.13
CA THR A 112 16.98 4.52 -11.17
C THR A 112 18.25 3.71 -10.97
N ASP A 113 19.35 4.13 -11.62
CA ASP A 113 20.65 3.47 -11.44
C ASP A 113 21.13 3.48 -9.98
N GLU A 114 20.73 4.48 -9.19
CA GLU A 114 21.06 4.56 -7.78
C GLU A 114 20.36 3.47 -6.97
N VAL A 115 19.05 3.31 -7.14
CA VAL A 115 18.28 2.24 -6.48
C VAL A 115 18.79 0.87 -6.91
N GLU A 116 19.08 0.67 -8.20
CA GLU A 116 19.58 -0.61 -8.71
C GLU A 116 20.95 -0.99 -8.10
N ARG A 117 21.87 -0.02 -7.94
CA ARG A 117 23.16 -0.27 -7.28
C ARG A 117 22.98 -0.66 -5.82
N HIS A 118 22.14 0.06 -5.08
CA HIS A 118 21.91 -0.19 -3.66
C HIS A 118 21.23 -1.55 -3.44
N LEU A 119 20.20 -1.87 -4.24
CA LEU A 119 19.53 -3.17 -4.18
C LEU A 119 20.48 -4.32 -4.49
N THR A 120 21.36 -4.15 -5.47
CA THR A 120 22.37 -5.16 -5.82
C THR A 120 23.38 -5.37 -4.69
N ALA A 121 23.87 -4.29 -4.08
CA ALA A 121 24.77 -4.37 -2.93
C ALA A 121 24.10 -5.06 -1.74
N TRP A 122 22.85 -4.72 -1.46
CA TRP A 122 22.07 -5.35 -0.39
C TRP A 122 21.85 -6.84 -0.63
N LEU A 123 21.45 -7.25 -1.83
CA LEU A 123 21.28 -8.66 -2.19
C LEU A 123 22.59 -9.45 -2.12
N THR A 124 23.71 -8.82 -2.48
CA THR A 124 25.05 -9.43 -2.34
C THR A 124 25.41 -9.67 -0.88
N ALA A 125 25.03 -8.75 0.01
CA ALA A 125 25.22 -8.89 1.45
C ALA A 125 24.23 -9.87 2.12
N HIS A 126 23.10 -10.18 1.47
CA HIS A 126 22.05 -11.06 1.96
C HIS A 126 21.78 -12.23 0.99
N PRO A 127 22.76 -13.11 0.76
CA PRO A 127 22.63 -14.20 -0.22
C PRO A 127 21.52 -15.20 0.14
N GLU A 128 21.17 -15.30 1.43
CA GLU A 128 20.12 -16.18 1.95
C GLU A 128 18.71 -15.52 1.92
N PHE A 129 18.59 -14.30 1.39
CA PHE A 129 17.29 -13.62 1.35
C PHE A 129 16.28 -14.42 0.52
N THR A 130 15.17 -14.76 1.17
CA THR A 130 13.99 -15.35 0.56
C THR A 130 12.79 -14.44 0.80
N PRO A 131 11.95 -14.20 -0.22
CA PRO A 131 10.74 -13.39 -0.05
C PRO A 131 9.80 -13.99 1.01
N GLY A 132 9.70 -13.34 2.16
CA GLY A 132 8.80 -13.72 3.24
C GLY A 132 7.39 -13.14 3.09
N HIS A 133 6.46 -13.68 3.87
CA HIS A 133 5.18 -13.04 4.16
C HIS A 133 5.30 -12.27 5.48
N ASP A 134 5.04 -10.96 5.46
CA ASP A 134 4.92 -10.17 6.69
C ASP A 134 3.51 -10.34 7.27
N GLY A 135 3.42 -11.01 8.41
CA GLY A 135 2.19 -11.18 9.18
C GLY A 135 1.77 -12.63 9.39
N PRO A 136 0.73 -12.86 10.20
CA PRO A 136 0.18 -14.20 10.39
C PRO A 136 -0.46 -14.68 9.09
N THR A 137 -0.24 -15.96 8.77
CA THR A 137 -1.05 -16.67 7.78
C THR A 137 -2.53 -16.58 8.14
N ARG A 138 -3.41 -16.82 7.16
CA ARG A 138 -4.85 -16.84 7.43
C ARG A 138 -5.22 -17.82 8.54
N ALA A 139 -4.61 -19.01 8.56
CA ALA A 139 -4.83 -19.99 9.61
C ALA A 139 -4.39 -19.50 11.00
N GLU A 140 -3.24 -18.82 11.09
CA GLU A 140 -2.76 -18.22 12.34
C GLU A 140 -3.67 -17.07 12.80
N TRP A 141 -4.14 -16.23 11.87
CA TRP A 141 -5.09 -15.18 12.19
C TRP A 141 -6.44 -15.73 12.66
N GLU A 142 -6.98 -16.74 11.95
CA GLU A 142 -8.23 -17.40 12.33
C GLU A 142 -8.11 -18.08 13.69
N ALA A 143 -6.96 -18.69 14.01
CA ALA A 143 -6.70 -19.25 15.33
C ALA A 143 -6.70 -18.19 16.44
N VAL A 144 -6.12 -17.01 16.18
CA VAL A 144 -6.12 -15.89 17.13
C VAL A 144 -7.54 -15.34 17.35
N VAL A 145 -8.34 -15.21 16.29
CA VAL A 145 -9.71 -14.68 16.36
C VAL A 145 -10.69 -15.69 16.95
N ALA A 146 -10.47 -16.99 16.74
CA ALA A 146 -11.29 -18.06 17.30
C ALA A 146 -10.92 -18.39 18.76
N ALA A 147 -9.76 -17.94 19.24
CA ALA A 147 -9.36 -18.14 20.64
C ALA A 147 -10.26 -17.29 21.57
N PRO A 148 -10.77 -17.86 22.68
CA PRO A 148 -11.47 -17.06 23.69
C PRO A 148 -10.52 -15.99 24.23
N PRO A 149 -11.01 -14.77 24.52
CA PRO A 149 -10.16 -13.71 25.02
C PRO A 149 -9.50 -14.15 26.33
N PRO A 150 -8.22 -13.80 26.56
CA PRO A 150 -7.46 -14.24 27.74
C PRO A 150 -8.02 -13.72 29.08
N TYR A 151 -9.09 -12.91 29.05
CA TYR A 151 -9.78 -12.36 30.21
C TYR A 151 -11.22 -12.88 30.36
N ALA A 152 -11.62 -13.96 29.68
CA ALA A 152 -12.90 -14.60 29.96
C ALA A 152 -12.91 -15.16 31.39
N VAL A 153 -13.37 -14.33 32.34
CA VAL A 153 -13.60 -14.71 33.73
C VAL A 153 -14.67 -15.80 33.72
N GLU A 154 -14.34 -16.99 34.21
CA GLU A 154 -15.33 -18.04 34.39
C GLU A 154 -16.47 -17.51 35.27
N PRO A 155 -17.74 -17.72 34.89
CA PRO A 155 -18.86 -17.32 35.74
C PRO A 155 -18.75 -18.11 37.05
N SER A 156 -18.47 -17.40 38.15
CA SER A 156 -18.42 -17.97 39.49
C SER A 156 -19.68 -18.81 39.71
N ALA A 157 -19.50 -20.11 39.92
CA ALA A 157 -20.57 -21.00 40.30
C ALA A 157 -21.19 -20.47 41.61
N SER A 158 -22.41 -19.95 41.52
CA SER A 158 -23.21 -19.62 42.70
C SER A 158 -23.62 -20.94 43.36
N SER A 159 -22.91 -21.34 44.41
CA SER A 159 -23.39 -22.36 45.33
C SER A 159 -24.56 -21.78 46.13
N GLY A 160 -25.77 -22.28 45.87
CA GLY A 160 -26.97 -22.11 46.68
C GLY A 160 -27.60 -23.46 46.93
#